data_AF-A0A7K2J0L2-F1
#
_entry.id   AF-A0A7K2J0L2-F1
#
_cell.length_a   1.000
_cell.length_b   1.000
_cell.length_c   1.000
_cell.angle_alpha   90.00
_cell.angle_beta   90.00
_cell.angle_gamma   90.00
#
_symmetry.space_group_name_H-M   'P 1'
#
loop_
_entity.id
_entity.type
_entity.pdbx_description
1 polymer ?
#
loop_
_entity_poly.entity_id
_entity_poly.type
_entity_poly.pdbx_seq_one_letter_code
_entity_poly.pdbx_strand_id
1 'polypeptide(L)' 'MIAGGPCSSGDDKCGNGDCPTVYATAEPGMLAIQGYDVTHPTPDGESVVMIPEDILKEAARARGWF' A
#
# COMPACT_ATOMS: atom_id res chain seq x y z
N MET A 1 -5.17 -5.76 6.29
CA MET A 1 -3.86 -5.23 5.84
C MET A 1 -2.97 -6.40 5.48
N ILE A 2 -2.24 -6.30 4.37
CA ILE A 2 -1.29 -7.32 3.90
C ILE A 2 0.14 -6.85 4.15
N ALA A 3 0.45 -5.59 3.81
CA ALA A 3 1.71 -4.92 4.10
C ALA A 3 1.46 -3.43 4.39
N GLY A 4 2.35 -2.80 5.15
CA GLY A 4 2.12 -1.50 5.80
C GLY A 4 1.55 -1.68 7.21
N GLY A 5 1.21 -0.59 7.91
CA GLY A 5 0.64 -0.69 9.25
C GLY A 5 0.68 0.59 10.09
N PRO A 6 0.04 0.56 11.27
CA PRO A 6 0.09 1.67 12.22
C PRO A 6 1.50 1.84 12.77
N CYS A 7 1.93 3.10 12.92
CA CYS A 7 3.21 3.46 13.48
C CYS A 7 3.34 2.92 14.91
N SER A 8 4.23 1.96 15.13
CA SER A 8 4.60 1.44 16.45
C SER A 8 6.10 1.56 16.62
N SER A 9 6.51 2.25 17.68
CA SER A 9 7.87 2.68 17.99
C SER A 9 8.82 1.52 18.34
N GLY A 10 9.18 0.71 17.35
CA GLY A 10 10.18 -0.35 17.49
C GLY A 10 10.82 -0.67 16.14
N ASP A 11 12.04 -0.18 15.94
CA ASP A 11 13.09 -0.58 14.96
C ASP A 11 12.78 -0.91 13.49
N ASP A 12 11.56 -0.75 13.00
CA ASP A 12 11.21 -1.02 11.60
C ASP A 12 10.77 0.26 10.89
N LYS A 13 11.71 0.97 10.24
CA LYS A 13 11.60 2.00 9.16
C LYS A 13 10.37 2.92 9.02
N CYS A 14 9.45 2.99 9.97
CA CYS A 14 8.20 3.75 9.96
C CYS A 14 8.34 5.00 10.84
N GLY A 15 9.49 5.70 10.72
CA GLY A 15 9.92 6.71 11.69
C GLY A 15 9.19 8.06 11.65
N ASN A 16 8.36 8.36 10.64
CA ASN A 16 7.84 9.72 10.43
C ASN A 16 6.35 9.79 10.01
N GLY A 17 5.48 8.90 10.50
CA GLY A 17 4.02 9.13 10.44
C GLY A 17 3.35 8.98 9.07
N ASP A 18 4.08 8.51 8.06
CA ASP A 18 3.71 8.59 6.65
C ASP A 18 3.71 7.19 5.99
N CYS A 19 2.90 6.26 6.49
CA CYS A 19 2.91 4.86 6.05
C CYS A 19 1.76 4.53 5.08
N PRO A 20 2.02 4.47 3.76
CA PRO A 20 1.17 3.77 2.80
C PRO A 20 0.96 2.29 3.17
N THR A 21 -0.20 1.73 2.82
CA THR A 21 -0.65 0.40 3.26
C THR A 21 -1.40 -0.32 2.14
N VAL A 22 -1.18 -1.62 2.00
CA VAL A 22 -1.89 -2.51 1.05
C VAL A 22 -2.90 -3.37 1.81
N TYR A 23 -4.14 -3.42 1.30
CA TYR A 23 -5.25 -4.14 1.91
C TYR A 23 -5.79 -5.23 0.96
N ALA A 24 -6.08 -6.40 1.53
CA ALA A 24 -6.97 -7.37 0.87
C ALA A 24 -8.38 -6.77 0.82
N THR A 25 -9.06 -6.94 -0.30
CA THR A 25 -10.47 -6.57 -0.44
C THR A 25 -11.33 -7.84 -0.46
N ALA A 26 -12.65 -7.65 -0.35
CA ALA A 26 -13.61 -8.73 -0.55
C ALA A 26 -13.76 -9.10 -2.03
N GLU A 27 -13.27 -8.26 -2.94
CA GLU A 27 -13.37 -8.47 -4.38
C GLU A 27 -12.20 -9.33 -4.88
N PRO A 28 -12.46 -10.50 -5.50
CA PRO A 28 -11.40 -11.40 -5.94
C PRO A 28 -10.44 -10.73 -6.92
N GLY A 29 -9.14 -10.85 -6.65
CA GLY A 29 -8.09 -10.29 -7.51
C GLY A 29 -7.83 -8.79 -7.33
N MET A 30 -8.59 -8.12 -6.45
CA MET A 30 -8.43 -6.70 -6.21
C MET A 30 -7.69 -6.42 -4.90
N LEU A 31 -6.88 -5.37 -4.90
CA LEU A 31 -6.21 -4.83 -3.73
C LEU A 31 -6.60 -3.36 -3.58
N ALA A 32 -6.77 -2.89 -2.35
CA ALA A 32 -6.87 -1.47 -2.06
C ALA A 32 -5.53 -0.98 -1.53
N ILE A 33 -5.09 0.19 -1.99
CA ILE A 33 -3.76 0.73 -1.70
C ILE A 33 -3.92 2.16 -1.21
N GLN A 34 -3.41 2.42 0.00
CA GLN A 34 -3.27 3.77 0.53
C GLN A 34 -1.91 4.32 0.12
N GLY A 35 -1.88 5.57 -0.34
CA GLY A 35 -0.66 6.31 -0.69
C GLY A 35 -0.94 7.81 -0.84
N TYR A 36 -0.01 8.53 -1.45
CA TYR A 36 -0.16 9.95 -1.74
C TYR A 36 -0.70 10.16 -3.15
N ASP A 37 -1.70 11.00 -3.33
CA ASP A 37 -2.22 11.28 -4.67
C ASP A 37 -1.14 11.86 -5.60
N VAL A 38 -1.13 11.38 -6.84
CA VAL A 38 -0.28 11.89 -7.92
C VAL A 38 -1.18 12.49 -8.99
N THR A 39 -0.81 13.66 -9.50
CA THR A 39 -1.51 14.25 -10.65
C THR A 39 -1.22 13.41 -11.89
N HIS A 40 -2.15 12.51 -12.22
CA HIS A 40 -2.11 11.68 -13.41
C HIS A 40 -3.51 11.60 -14.03
N PRO A 41 -3.68 11.71 -15.35
CA PRO A 41 -5.00 11.54 -15.97
C PRO A 41 -5.57 10.14 -15.71
N THR A 42 -6.79 10.07 -15.17
CA THR A 42 -7.54 8.84 -14.91
C THR A 42 -9.02 8.98 -15.29
N PRO A 43 -9.73 7.87 -15.56
CA PRO A 43 -11.19 7.86 -15.69
C PRO A 43 -11.92 8.31 -14.41
N ASP A 44 -13.21 8.61 -14.57
CA ASP A 44 -14.06 9.01 -13.44
C ASP A 44 -14.11 7.92 -12.36
N GLY A 45 -13.77 8.32 -11.13
CA GLY A 45 -13.77 7.44 -9.96
C GLY A 45 -12.45 6.69 -9.71
N GLU A 46 -11.41 6.91 -10.52
CA GLU A 46 -10.08 6.32 -10.35
C GLU A 46 -9.04 7.34 -9.87
N SER A 47 -8.07 6.90 -9.06
CA SER A 47 -6.93 7.70 -8.63
C SER A 47 -5.61 6.93 -8.75
N VAL A 48 -4.52 7.66 -9.00
CA VAL A 48 -3.16 7.11 -8.94
C VAL A 48 -2.51 7.59 -7.66
N VAL A 49 -2.05 6.65 -6.85
CA VAL A 49 -1.36 6.93 -5.59
C VAL A 49 0.10 6.50 -5.66
N MET A 50 0.96 7.28 -5.05
CA MET A 50 2.37 6.98 -4.83
C MET A 50 2.54 6.21 -3.53
N ILE A 51 3.24 5.09 -3.61
CA ILE A 51 3.66 4.27 -2.48
C ILE A 51 5.16 3.93 -2.62
N PRO A 52 5.88 3.72 -1.50
CA PRO A 52 7.15 3.03 -1.46
C PRO A 52 7.06 1.64 -2.10
N GLU A 53 8.05 1.33 -2.92
CA GLU A 53 8.12 0.08 -3.68
C GLU A 53 8.20 -1.16 -2.79
N ASP A 54 8.89 -1.04 -1.65
CA ASP A 54 9.07 -2.12 -0.67
C ASP A 54 7.75 -2.58 -0.05
N ILE A 55 6.80 -1.67 0.17
CA ILE A 55 5.45 -2.02 0.65
C ILE A 55 4.72 -2.94 -0.34
N LEU A 56 4.81 -2.66 -1.65
CA LEU A 56 4.18 -3.50 -2.67
C LEU A 56 4.89 -4.86 -2.79
N LYS A 57 6.22 -4.88 -2.69
CA LYS A 57 7.02 -6.12 -2.70
C LYS A 57 6.69 -7.01 -1.51
N GLU A 58 6.60 -6.44 -0.31
CA GLU A 58 6.19 -7.20 0.88
C GLU A 58 4.76 -7.72 0.76
N ALA A 59 3.84 -6.93 0.18
CA ALA A 59 2.49 -7.40 -0.09
C ALA A 59 2.47 -8.61 -1.03
N ALA A 60 3.26 -8.55 -2.12
CA ALA A 60 3.40 -9.66 -3.07
C ALA A 60 4.00 -10.91 -2.40
N ARG A 61 5.03 -10.76 -1.56
CA ARG A 61 5.60 -11.87 -0.76
C ARG A 61 4.56 -12.48 0.19
N ALA A 62 3.83 -11.66 0.92
CA ALA A 62 2.79 -12.12 1.86
C ALA A 62 1.63 -12.84 1.14
N ARG A 63 1.41 -12.56 -0.15
CA ARG A 63 0.41 -13.24 -0.99
C ARG A 63 0.92 -14.51 -1.66
N GLY A 64 2.20 -14.86 -1.50
CA GLY A 64 2.81 -16.03 -2.13
C GLY A 64 2.96 -15.90 -3.64
N TRP A 65 3.19 -14.67 -4.13
CA TRP A 65 3.45 -14.41 -5.55
C TRP A 65 4.92 -14.61 -5.95
N PHE A 66 5.76 -15.00 -4.98
CA PHE A 66 7.16 -15.36 -5.13
C PHE A 66 7.40 -16.75 -4.55
#